data_AF-A0A9D7UU89-F1
#
_entry.id   AF-A0A9D7UU89-F1
#
_cell.length_a   1.000
_cell.length_b   1.000
_cell.length_c   1.000
_cell.angle_alpha   90.00
_cell.angle_beta   90.00
_cell.angle_gamma   90.00
#
_symmetry.space_group_name_H-M   'P 1'
#
loop_
_entity.id
_entity.type
_entity.pdbx_description
1 polymer ?
#
loop_
_entity_poly.entity_id
_entity_poly.type
_entity_poly.pdbx_seq_one_letter_code
_entity_poly.pdbx_strand_id
1 'polypeptide(L)' 'MEDYETKRRAESKNALEKIKNGLATKVRILVPADACPVCRAIEGAYDFDDVPDIPPEGCSCPNGCKAFYAPVLDRFGP' A
#
# COMPACT_ATOMS: atom_id res chain seq x y z
N MET A 1 2.23 7.75 21.05
CA MET A 1 2.13 6.59 20.13
C MET A 1 1.36 6.95 18.85
N GLU A 2 0.51 8.01 18.85
CA GLU A 2 -0.22 8.55 17.68
C GLU A 2 0.63 9.14 16.54
N ASP A 3 1.84 9.64 16.83
CA ASP A 3 2.69 10.29 15.82
C ASP A 3 3.22 9.32 14.75
N TYR A 4 3.48 8.05 15.14
CA TYR A 4 4.03 7.03 14.25
C TYR A 4 3.05 6.60 13.15
N GLU A 5 1.76 6.41 13.47
CA GLU A 5 0.76 6.02 12.47
C GLU A 5 0.50 7.12 11.46
N THR A 6 0.44 8.37 11.93
CA THR A 6 0.28 9.56 11.07
C THR A 6 1.45 9.69 10.11
N LYS A 7 2.68 9.53 10.61
CA LYS A 7 3.90 9.54 9.78
C LYS A 7 3.88 8.43 8.74
N ARG A 8 3.49 7.21 9.11
CA ARG A 8 3.39 6.06 8.19
C ARG A 8 2.34 6.25 7.11
N ARG A 9 1.21 6.87 7.44
CA ARG A 9 0.16 7.25 6.48
C ARG A 9 0.68 8.26 5.47
N ALA A 10 1.40 9.28 5.93
CA ALA A 10 2.03 10.27 5.07
C ALA A 10 3.11 9.65 4.16
N GLU A 11 3.96 8.76 4.69
CA GLU A 11 4.95 8.02 3.91
C GLU A 11 4.31 7.14 2.84
N SER A 12 3.22 6.45 3.18
CA SER A 12 2.48 5.57 2.27
C SER A 12 1.83 6.38 1.15
N LYS A 13 1.22 7.53 1.46
CA LYS A 13 0.68 8.46 0.43
C LYS A 13 1.75 8.97 -0.51
N ASN A 14 2.90 9.40 0.02
CA ASN A 14 4.02 9.86 -0.80
C ASN A 14 4.56 8.74 -1.72
N ALA A 15 4.64 7.50 -1.21
CA ALA A 15 5.01 6.35 -2.04
C ALA A 15 4.01 6.12 -3.18
N LEU A 16 2.69 6.21 -2.91
CA LEU A 16 1.66 6.10 -3.93
C LEU A 16 1.76 7.22 -4.98
N GLU A 17 1.98 8.46 -4.56
CA GLU A 17 2.16 9.60 -5.47
C GLU A 17 3.37 9.43 -6.38
N LYS A 18 4.49 8.92 -5.85
CA LYS A 18 5.68 8.59 -6.67
C LYS A 18 5.38 7.50 -7.70
N ILE A 19 4.58 6.50 -7.34
CA ILE A 19 4.16 5.45 -8.27
C ILE A 19 3.24 6.02 -9.34
N LYS A 20 2.27 6.87 -8.97
CA LYS A 20 1.34 7.56 -9.90
C LYS A 20 2.06 8.44 -10.92
N ASN A 21 3.11 9.14 -10.49
CA ASN A 21 3.94 9.98 -11.39
C ASN A 21 4.97 9.18 -12.21
N GLY A 22 5.07 7.87 -11.98
CA GLY A 22 6.01 6.99 -12.68
C GLY A 22 5.44 6.41 -13.98
N LEU A 23 6.03 5.29 -14.42
CA LEU A 23 5.58 4.51 -15.58
C LEU A 23 4.58 3.40 -15.20
N ALA A 24 4.13 3.36 -13.95
CA ALA A 24 3.21 2.35 -13.46
C ALA A 24 1.82 2.57 -14.02
N THR A 25 1.16 1.50 -14.44
CA THR A 25 -0.24 1.53 -14.90
C THR A 25 -1.19 1.19 -13.76
N LYS A 26 -0.73 0.38 -12.80
CA LYS A 26 -1.47 -0.03 -11.61
C LYS A 26 -0.55 -0.03 -10.40
N VAL A 27 -1.16 -0.16 -9.23
CA VAL A 27 -0.46 -0.27 -7.96
C VAL A 27 -0.96 -1.52 -7.25
N ARG A 28 -0.05 -2.32 -6.74
CA ARG A 28 -0.38 -3.47 -5.91
C ARG A 28 0.00 -3.23 -4.47
N ILE A 29 -0.80 -3.76 -3.57
CA ILE A 29 -0.51 -3.78 -2.15
C ILE A 29 0.15 -5.12 -1.86
N LEU A 30 1.39 -5.06 -1.39
CA LEU A 30 2.15 -6.21 -0.95
C LEU A 30 2.09 -6.29 0.57
N VAL A 31 1.77 -7.47 1.06
CA VAL A 31 1.58 -7.74 2.48
C VAL A 31 2.45 -8.94 2.85
N PRO A 32 3.32 -8.83 3.88
CA PRO A 32 4.10 -9.97 4.31
C PRO A 32 3.21 -11.02 4.98
N ALA A 33 3.62 -12.29 4.93
CA ALA A 33 2.87 -13.41 5.54
C ALA A 33 2.63 -13.25 7.05
N ASP A 34 3.49 -12.49 7.73
CA ASP A 34 3.42 -12.17 9.18
C ASP A 34 2.51 -10.96 9.49
N ALA A 35 1.74 -10.47 8.52
CA ALA A 35 0.79 -9.38 8.74
C ALA A 35 -0.55 -9.89 9.31
N CYS A 36 -1.29 -8.96 9.93
CA CYS A 36 -2.62 -9.25 10.46
C CYS A 36 -3.62 -9.57 9.31
N PRO A 37 -4.73 -10.28 9.62
CA PRO A 37 -5.74 -10.64 8.62
C PRO A 37 -6.35 -9.44 7.90
N VAL A 38 -6.43 -8.28 8.55
CA VAL A 38 -6.92 -7.03 7.95
C VAL A 38 -6.00 -6.55 6.83
N CYS A 39 -4.68 -6.59 7.04
CA CYS A 39 -3.73 -6.24 6.00
C CYS A 39 -3.81 -7.23 4.84
N ARG A 40 -3.93 -8.53 5.12
CA ARG A 40 -4.06 -9.55 4.06
C ARG A 40 -5.36 -9.41 3.26
N ALA A 41 -6.43 -8.88 3.85
CA ALA A 41 -7.69 -8.65 3.15
C ALA A 41 -7.58 -7.56 2.06
N ILE A 42 -6.66 -6.61 2.21
CA ILE A 42 -6.38 -5.56 1.21
C ILE A 42 -5.22 -5.93 0.26
N GLU A 43 -4.66 -7.14 0.37
CA GLU A 43 -3.62 -7.60 -0.54
C GLU A 43 -4.21 -7.81 -1.95
N GLY A 44 -3.67 -7.12 -2.94
CA GLY A 44 -4.22 -7.14 -4.29
C GLY A 44 -3.57 -6.15 -5.24
N ALA A 45 -3.99 -6.18 -6.49
CA ALA A 45 -3.65 -5.16 -7.48
C ALA A 45 -4.88 -4.27 -7.70
N TYR A 46 -4.67 -2.96 -7.60
CA TYR A 46 -5.70 -1.95 -7.67
C TYR A 46 -5.30 -0.88 -8.69
N ASP A 47 -6.30 -0.26 -9.29
CA ASP A 47 -6.10 0.94 -10.08
C ASP A 47 -5.84 2.15 -9.17
N PHE A 48 -5.27 3.22 -9.73
CA PHE A 48 -4.86 4.40 -8.95
C PHE A 48 -6.01 5.13 -8.25
N ASP A 49 -7.22 4.97 -8.75
CA ASP A 49 -8.46 5.53 -8.19
C ASP A 49 -9.12 4.60 -7.16
N ASP A 50 -8.83 3.30 -7.19
CA ASP A 50 -9.45 2.28 -6.33
C ASP A 50 -8.52 1.80 -5.20
N VAL A 51 -7.33 2.40 -5.07
CA VAL A 51 -6.37 1.98 -4.04
C VAL A 51 -6.88 2.27 -2.63
N PRO A 52 -6.96 1.26 -1.74
CA PRO A 52 -7.29 1.50 -0.35
C PRO A 52 -6.11 2.14 0.38
N ASP A 53 -6.41 3.06 1.29
CA ASP A 53 -5.38 3.78 2.06
C ASP A 53 -4.69 2.85 3.07
N ILE A 54 -3.36 2.92 3.12
CA ILE A 54 -2.52 2.21 4.09
C ILE A 54 -2.06 3.22 5.16
N PRO A 55 -2.22 2.92 6.46
CA PRO A 55 -2.73 1.68 7.06
C PRO A 55 -4.26 1.54 6.97
N PRO A 56 -4.80 0.31 6.78
CA PRO A 56 -6.24 0.09 6.84
C PRO A 56 -6.77 0.28 8.27
N GLU A 57 -8.01 0.78 8.38
CA GLU A 57 -8.68 0.91 9.67
C GLU A 57 -8.82 -0.46 10.36
N GLY A 58 -8.44 -0.52 11.64
CA GLY A 58 -8.45 -1.77 12.40
C GLY A 58 -7.19 -2.64 12.25
N CYS A 59 -6.09 -2.11 11.70
CA CYS A 59 -4.82 -2.82 11.70
C CYS A 59 -4.32 -3.14 13.12
N SER A 60 -4.33 -4.42 13.51
CA SER A 60 -3.85 -4.87 14.83
C SER A 60 -2.37 -5.33 14.86
N CYS A 61 -1.56 -4.95 13.87
CA CYS A 61 -0.14 -5.31 13.87
C CYS A 61 0.61 -4.58 15.01
N PRO A 62 1.41 -5.29 15.83
CA PRO A 62 2.07 -4.68 17.01
C PRO A 62 3.11 -3.61 16.66
N ASN A 63 3.60 -3.59 15.42
CA ASN A 63 4.56 -2.60 14.91
C ASN A 63 3.95 -1.71 13.80
N GLY A 64 2.62 -1.61 13.75
CA GLY A 64 1.90 -0.91 12.68
C GLY A 64 1.77 -1.73 11.40
N CYS A 65 1.04 -1.17 10.43
CA CYS A 65 0.76 -1.86 9.17
C CYS A 65 2.06 -2.14 8.40
N LYS A 66 2.26 -3.42 8.08
CA LYS A 66 3.40 -3.91 7.27
C LYS A 66 3.08 -3.93 5.77
N ALA A 67 1.88 -3.50 5.36
CA ALA A 67 1.52 -3.41 3.95
C ALA A 67 2.27 -2.24 3.29
N PHE A 68 2.60 -2.39 2.01
CA PHE A 68 3.24 -1.35 1.24
C PHE A 68 2.78 -1.36 -0.23
N TYR A 69 2.77 -0.18 -0.85
CA TYR A 69 2.47 -0.03 -2.27
C TYR A 69 3.67 -0.41 -3.11
N ALA A 70 3.42 -1.19 -4.16
CA ALA A 70 4.39 -1.51 -5.20
C ALA A 70 3.83 -1.17 -6.59
N PRO A 71 4.64 -0.58 -7.48
CA PRO A 71 4.23 -0.30 -8.85
C PRO A 71 4.00 -1.61 -9.62
N VAL A 72 2.95 -1.67 -10.42
CA VAL A 72 2.74 -2.70 -11.45
C VAL A 72 2.93 -2.04 -12.80
N LEU A 73 3.88 -2.58 -13.56
CA LEU A 73 4.18 -2.15 -14.92
C LEU A 73 3.44 -3.09 -15.89
N ASP A 74 2.25 -2.70 -16.32
CA ASP A 74 1.55 -3.35 -17.43
C ASP A 74 2.07 -2.76 -18.75
N ARG A 75 3.38 -2.91 -19.00
CA ARG A 75 3.95 -2.74 -20.33
C ARG A 75 4.39 -4.11 -20.82
N PHE A 76 3.46 -4.81 -21.45
CA PHE A 76 3.84 -5.79 -22.46
C PHE A 76 4.57 -5.00 -23.57
N GLY A 77 5.87 -5.26 -23.73
CA GLY A 77 6.66 -4.73 -24.84
C GLY A 77 6.24 -5.39 -26.17
N PRO A 78 6.61 -4.78 -27.33
CA PRO A 78 6.36 -5.38 -28.65
C PRO A 78 7.06 -6.72 -28.86
#